data_AF-A0A3S0IFZ6-F1
#
_entry.id   AF-A0A3S0IFZ6-F1
#
_cell.length_a   1.000
_cell.length_b   1.000
_cell.length_c   1.000
_cell.angle_alpha   90.00
_cell.angle_beta   90.00
_cell.angle_gamma   90.00
#
_symmetry.space_group_name_H-M   'P 1'
#
loop_
_entity.id
_entity.type
_entity.pdbx_description
1 polymer ?
#
loop_
_entity_poly.entity_id
_entity_poly.type
_entity_poly.pdbx_seq_one_letter_code
_entity_poly.pdbx_strand_id
1 'polypeptide(L)'
;MISMQRGSIRACGRARRRRGVIIVCLLVSALLAACSDFSERYYGRTDEYLPAREVPYSEARREAILLLLELQQTLTDEFDVGEWTPPPLGGGEQVGRSDSGCPAGTVRETWSLATAGPLTEETWPQAVDRFTEILTPLGFGAPSDGTVAKDTPNVFFFNEDTGVLIRFGYNKATAVMVTTGCVRGKWSQDWPAGTEVIPEELRTTGRAIHSGEPEEWAPYTPPAKEEEGGEER
;
A
#
# COMPACT_ATOMS: atom_id res chain seq x y z
N MET A 1 -48.06 -71.09 36.15
CA MET A 1 -46.82 -71.58 35.51
C MET A 1 -45.82 -70.44 35.41
N ILE A 2 -44.52 -70.77 35.38
CA ILE A 2 -43.39 -69.84 35.53
C ILE A 2 -42.91 -69.32 34.17
N SER A 3 -42.56 -68.02 34.09
CA SER A 3 -41.39 -67.41 33.41
C SER A 3 -41.71 -65.90 33.19
N MET A 4 -40.98 -64.88 33.69
CA MET A 4 -39.59 -64.46 33.38
C MET A 4 -39.33 -64.34 31.86
N GLN A 5 -38.66 -63.30 31.31
CA GLN A 5 -37.68 -62.38 31.87
C GLN A 5 -37.46 -61.14 30.94
N ARG A 6 -37.07 -59.97 31.49
CA ARG A 6 -36.32 -58.84 30.82
C ARG A 6 -37.02 -58.16 29.60
N GLY A 7 -36.76 -56.91 29.18
CA GLY A 7 -35.92 -55.78 29.60
C GLY A 7 -35.80 -54.78 28.42
N SER A 8 -35.52 -53.47 28.56
CA SER A 8 -35.25 -52.65 29.74
C SER A 8 -35.48 -51.13 29.44
N ILE A 9 -35.20 -50.28 30.45
CA ILE A 9 -35.31 -48.81 30.52
C ILE A 9 -34.56 -48.05 29.40
N ARG A 10 -35.13 -46.92 28.93
CA ARG A 10 -34.36 -45.69 28.62
C ARG A 10 -35.01 -44.48 29.27
N ALA A 11 -34.21 -43.71 30.00
CA ALA A 11 -34.63 -42.54 30.77
C ALA A 11 -33.93 -41.26 30.28
N CYS A 12 -34.49 -40.12 30.70
CA CYS A 12 -33.88 -38.78 30.78
C CYS A 12 -33.28 -38.16 29.50
N GLY A 13 -33.83 -37.02 29.11
CA GLY A 13 -33.19 -36.09 28.18
C GLY A 13 -32.41 -34.98 28.89
N ARG A 14 -31.33 -34.50 28.24
CA ARG A 14 -30.86 -33.10 28.29
C ARG A 14 -29.75 -32.90 27.25
N ALA A 15 -29.96 -32.05 26.26
CA ALA A 15 -28.94 -31.68 25.28
C ALA A 15 -29.13 -30.26 24.71
N ARG A 16 -29.11 -29.23 25.57
CA ARG A 16 -29.16 -27.81 25.16
C ARG A 16 -27.83 -27.11 25.41
N ARG A 17 -26.74 -27.57 24.75
CA ARG A 17 -25.40 -26.92 24.76
C ARG A 17 -24.46 -27.44 23.66
N ARG A 18 -24.77 -27.21 22.37
CA ARG A 18 -23.86 -27.53 21.23
C ARG A 18 -23.88 -26.55 20.04
N ARG A 19 -24.39 -25.32 20.19
CA ARG A 19 -24.41 -24.30 19.10
C ARG A 19 -23.36 -23.18 19.21
N GLY A 20 -22.77 -22.95 20.39
CA GLY A 20 -21.80 -21.85 20.57
C GLY A 20 -20.38 -22.14 20.04
N VAL A 21 -19.94 -23.41 20.06
CA VAL A 21 -18.53 -23.75 19.74
C VAL A 21 -18.22 -23.70 18.24
N ILE A 22 -19.19 -24.06 17.39
CA ILE A 22 -19.01 -24.10 15.93
C ILE A 22 -18.85 -22.68 15.34
N ILE A 23 -19.56 -21.70 15.89
CA ILE A 23 -19.51 -20.30 15.41
C ILE A 23 -18.14 -19.68 15.72
N VAL A 24 -17.57 -19.95 16.89
CA VAL A 24 -16.25 -19.41 17.27
C VAL A 24 -15.13 -19.97 16.37
N CYS A 25 -15.15 -21.27 16.05
CA CYS A 25 -14.16 -21.83 15.13
C CYS A 25 -14.26 -21.25 13.72
N LEU A 26 -15.47 -21.04 13.19
CA LEU A 26 -15.65 -20.43 11.85
C LEU A 26 -15.13 -18.99 11.78
N LEU A 27 -15.33 -18.19 12.82
CA LEU A 27 -14.81 -16.81 12.88
C LEU A 27 -13.28 -16.78 13.00
N VAL A 28 -12.68 -17.67 13.79
CA VAL A 28 -11.21 -17.78 13.91
C VAL A 28 -10.58 -18.27 12.60
N SER A 29 -11.21 -19.22 11.90
CA SER A 29 -10.74 -19.66 10.58
C SER A 29 -10.85 -18.57 9.51
N ALA A 30 -11.89 -17.74 9.55
CA ALA A 30 -12.05 -16.62 8.60
C ALA A 30 -10.98 -15.53 8.80
N LEU A 31 -10.64 -15.20 10.05
CA LEU A 31 -9.59 -14.22 10.37
C LEU A 31 -8.20 -14.72 9.94
N LEU A 32 -7.89 -16.00 10.14
CA LEU A 32 -6.62 -16.58 9.71
C LEU A 32 -6.51 -16.66 8.18
N ALA A 33 -7.61 -16.93 7.47
CA ALA A 33 -7.63 -16.97 6.01
C ALA A 33 -7.34 -15.59 5.38
N ALA A 34 -7.91 -14.51 5.93
CA ALA A 34 -7.71 -13.15 5.42
C ALA A 34 -6.25 -12.67 5.54
N CYS A 35 -5.58 -12.97 6.65
CA CYS A 35 -4.16 -12.64 6.84
C CYS A 35 -3.24 -13.45 5.91
N SER A 36 -3.54 -14.73 5.65
CA SER A 36 -2.77 -15.53 4.69
C SER A 36 -2.98 -15.06 3.24
N ASP A 37 -4.20 -14.66 2.88
CA ASP A 37 -4.56 -14.28 1.51
C ASP A 37 -3.77 -13.04 1.04
N PHE A 38 -3.63 -12.00 1.88
CA PHE A 38 -2.78 -10.85 1.53
C PHE A 38 -1.28 -11.20 1.45
N SER A 39 -0.78 -12.00 2.40
CA SER A 39 0.64 -12.40 2.38
C SER A 39 0.95 -13.32 1.20
N GLU A 40 0.02 -14.18 0.78
CA GLU A 40 0.19 -15.00 -0.42
C GLU A 40 0.10 -14.15 -1.68
N ARG A 41 -0.92 -13.29 -1.85
CA ARG A 41 -1.02 -12.41 -3.03
C ARG A 41 0.18 -11.46 -3.20
N TYR A 42 0.68 -10.87 -2.11
CA TYR A 42 1.71 -9.83 -2.19
C TYR A 42 3.16 -10.33 -2.02
N TYR A 43 3.37 -11.44 -1.29
CA TYR A 43 4.70 -12.01 -1.04
C TYR A 43 4.85 -13.51 -1.38
N GLY A 44 3.77 -14.24 -1.71
CA GLY A 44 3.76 -15.72 -1.64
C GLY A 44 3.21 -16.51 -2.83
N ARG A 45 2.59 -15.89 -3.85
CA ARG A 45 2.24 -16.59 -5.10
C ARG A 45 3.49 -16.79 -5.95
N THR A 46 4.21 -17.87 -5.65
CA THR A 46 5.41 -18.28 -6.39
C THR A 46 5.15 -18.71 -7.84
N ASP A 47 3.89 -18.73 -8.26
CA ASP A 47 3.37 -19.19 -9.55
C ASP A 47 2.69 -18.10 -10.41
N GLU A 48 2.42 -16.90 -9.88
CA GLU A 48 1.80 -15.81 -10.65
C GLU A 48 2.46 -14.46 -10.33
N TYR A 49 2.88 -13.74 -11.37
CA TYR A 49 3.45 -12.40 -11.23
C TYR A 49 2.35 -11.34 -11.06
N LEU A 50 2.69 -10.24 -10.40
CA LEU A 50 1.90 -9.01 -10.44
C LEU A 50 1.70 -8.53 -11.89
N PRO A 51 0.57 -7.88 -12.21
CA PRO A 51 0.31 -7.41 -13.57
C PRO A 51 1.37 -6.39 -14.01
N ALA A 52 1.82 -6.51 -15.25
CA ALA A 52 2.62 -5.48 -15.90
C ALA A 52 1.70 -4.34 -16.37
N ARG A 53 2.08 -3.11 -16.07
CA ARG A 53 1.40 -1.90 -16.57
C ARG A 53 1.98 -1.50 -17.92
N GLU A 54 1.14 -1.50 -18.95
CA GLU A 54 1.48 -1.06 -20.32
C GLU A 54 1.34 0.48 -20.44
N VAL A 55 2.12 1.20 -19.64
CA VAL A 55 2.23 2.68 -19.65
C VAL A 55 3.71 3.10 -19.68
N PRO A 56 4.04 4.31 -20.16
CA PRO A 56 5.39 4.87 -20.06
C PRO A 56 5.89 4.92 -18.62
N TYR A 57 7.20 4.76 -18.44
CA TYR A 57 7.83 4.72 -17.12
C TYR A 57 7.60 6.03 -16.33
N SER A 58 7.83 7.18 -16.99
CA SER A 58 7.60 8.51 -16.42
C SER A 58 6.13 8.80 -16.11
N GLU A 59 5.19 8.17 -16.83
CA GLU A 59 3.75 8.32 -16.60
C GLU A 59 3.33 7.58 -15.33
N ALA A 60 3.69 6.30 -15.19
CA ALA A 60 3.44 5.54 -13.95
C ALA A 60 4.08 6.17 -12.71
N ARG A 61 5.27 6.78 -12.88
CA ARG A 61 5.95 7.57 -11.86
C ARG A 61 5.11 8.78 -11.45
N ARG A 62 4.67 9.58 -12.42
CA ARG A 62 3.87 10.79 -12.20
C ARG A 62 2.53 10.48 -11.52
N GLU A 63 1.85 9.40 -11.93
CA GLU A 63 0.61 8.93 -11.29
C GLU A 63 0.82 8.54 -9.82
N ALA A 64 1.83 7.73 -9.53
CA ALA A 64 2.13 7.30 -8.16
C ALA A 64 2.46 8.48 -7.23
N ILE A 65 3.17 9.48 -7.75
CA ILE A 65 3.47 10.71 -7.00
C ILE A 65 2.21 11.56 -6.79
N LEU A 66 1.38 11.76 -7.82
CA LEU A 66 0.14 12.54 -7.68
C LEU A 66 -0.81 11.91 -6.66
N LEU A 67 -0.97 10.58 -6.70
CA LEU A 67 -1.77 9.84 -5.72
C LEU A 67 -1.19 9.94 -4.31
N LEU A 68 0.14 9.86 -4.16
CA LEU A 68 0.80 10.08 -2.87
C LEU A 68 0.53 11.49 -2.33
N LEU A 69 0.65 12.52 -3.16
CA LEU A 69 0.41 13.92 -2.77
C LEU A 69 -1.07 14.16 -2.42
N GLU A 70 -2.02 13.58 -3.15
CA GLU A 70 -3.46 13.65 -2.85
C GLU A 70 -3.77 13.03 -1.48
N LEU A 71 -3.21 11.86 -1.19
CA LEU A 71 -3.37 11.18 0.10
C LEU A 71 -2.69 11.94 1.24
N GLN A 72 -1.52 12.54 1.01
CA GLN A 72 -0.84 13.40 1.99
C GLN A 72 -1.64 14.68 2.28
N GLN A 73 -2.16 15.34 1.25
CA GLN A 73 -2.99 16.53 1.35
C GLN A 73 -4.30 16.25 2.10
N THR A 74 -4.97 15.13 1.79
CA THR A 74 -6.17 14.66 2.51
C THR A 74 -5.92 14.54 4.02
N LEU A 75 -4.78 13.98 4.42
CA LEU A 75 -4.42 13.86 5.84
C LEU A 75 -4.17 15.21 6.51
N THR A 76 -3.57 16.17 5.80
CA THR A 76 -3.37 17.53 6.30
C THR A 76 -4.70 18.28 6.45
N ASP A 77 -5.56 18.25 5.45
CA ASP A 77 -6.81 19.03 5.42
C ASP A 77 -7.90 18.46 6.34
N GLU A 78 -8.01 17.14 6.45
CA GLU A 78 -9.12 16.48 7.17
C GLU A 78 -8.72 15.92 8.56
N PHE A 79 -7.43 15.70 8.82
CA PHE A 79 -6.95 15.01 10.03
C PHE A 79 -5.86 15.75 10.83
N ASP A 80 -5.51 16.99 10.44
CA ASP A 80 -4.58 17.89 11.15
C ASP A 80 -3.24 17.22 11.51
N VAL A 81 -2.68 16.43 10.59
CA VAL A 81 -1.36 15.78 10.79
C VAL A 81 -0.18 16.77 10.78
N GLY A 82 -0.44 18.06 10.50
CA GLY A 82 0.57 19.11 10.41
C GLY A 82 1.39 19.09 9.12
N GLU A 83 2.56 19.73 9.15
CA GLU A 83 3.47 19.85 8.01
C GLU A 83 4.18 18.53 7.70
N TRP A 84 4.27 18.20 6.41
CA TRP A 84 5.00 17.03 5.91
C TRP A 84 6.51 17.31 5.90
N THR A 85 7.24 16.59 6.74
CA THR A 85 8.71 16.69 6.83
C THR A 85 9.36 15.63 5.92
N PRO A 86 10.09 16.01 4.86
CA PRO A 86 10.87 15.05 4.07
C PRO A 86 12.09 14.57 4.86
N PRO A 87 12.67 13.40 4.51
CA PRO A 87 13.91 12.92 5.13
C PRO A 87 15.05 13.94 4.94
N PRO A 88 15.95 14.13 5.92
CA PRO A 88 17.11 15.01 5.75
C PRO A 88 18.10 14.45 4.72
N LEU A 89 18.97 15.30 4.17
CA LEU A 89 20.10 14.87 3.33
C LEU A 89 20.97 13.84 4.08
N GLY A 90 21.36 12.77 3.39
CA GLY A 90 22.01 11.60 4.01
C GLY A 90 21.10 10.74 4.90
N GLY A 91 19.79 11.00 4.90
CA GLY A 91 18.77 10.19 5.58
C GLY A 91 18.34 8.96 4.77
N GLY A 92 17.05 8.59 4.87
CA GLY A 92 16.47 7.53 4.04
C GLY A 92 16.17 8.02 2.61
N GLU A 93 16.07 7.09 1.67
CA GLU A 93 15.62 7.36 0.29
C GLU A 93 14.12 7.72 0.23
N GLN A 94 13.73 8.69 -0.60
CA GLN A 94 12.31 8.93 -0.91
C GLN A 94 11.81 8.00 -2.03
N VAL A 95 12.72 7.40 -2.80
CA VAL A 95 12.40 6.48 -3.90
C VAL A 95 13.22 5.20 -3.83
N GLY A 96 12.55 4.12 -3.47
CA GLY A 96 13.12 2.76 -3.45
C GLY A 96 12.77 1.96 -4.70
N ARG A 97 13.49 0.85 -4.90
CA ARG A 97 13.27 -0.12 -5.98
C ARG A 97 12.77 -1.45 -5.43
N SER A 98 11.81 -2.08 -6.12
CA SER A 98 11.51 -3.50 -5.96
C SER A 98 11.26 -4.16 -7.32
N ASP A 99 11.83 -5.34 -7.53
CA ASP A 99 11.46 -6.28 -8.62
C ASP A 99 10.77 -7.55 -8.09
N SER A 100 10.58 -7.65 -6.77
CA SER A 100 9.90 -8.77 -6.13
C SER A 100 8.42 -8.85 -6.55
N GLY A 101 8.04 -9.97 -7.16
CA GLY A 101 6.70 -10.19 -7.72
C GLY A 101 6.49 -9.60 -9.12
N CYS A 102 7.44 -8.85 -9.67
CA CYS A 102 7.29 -8.25 -11.00
C CYS A 102 7.74 -9.20 -12.14
N PRO A 103 7.05 -9.21 -13.30
CA PRO A 103 7.47 -9.96 -14.49
C PRO A 103 8.86 -9.57 -14.98
N ALA A 104 9.57 -10.52 -15.62
CA ALA A 104 10.90 -10.28 -16.14
C ALA A 104 10.97 -9.10 -17.14
N GLY A 105 11.87 -8.14 -16.88
CA GLY A 105 11.99 -6.92 -17.68
C GLY A 105 10.99 -5.81 -17.28
N THR A 106 10.33 -5.95 -16.14
CA THR A 106 9.59 -4.88 -15.47
C THR A 106 10.19 -4.59 -14.09
N VAL A 107 9.88 -3.42 -13.53
CA VAL A 107 10.35 -2.97 -12.21
C VAL A 107 9.27 -2.09 -11.57
N ARG A 108 9.23 -2.06 -10.24
CA ARG A 108 8.35 -1.19 -9.46
C ARG A 108 9.19 -0.21 -8.65
N GLU A 109 8.85 1.07 -8.73
CA GLU A 109 9.37 2.09 -7.82
C GLU A 109 8.43 2.22 -6.62
N THR A 110 9.00 2.54 -5.46
CA THR A 110 8.32 2.73 -4.19
C THR A 110 8.57 4.15 -3.71
N TRP A 111 7.52 4.96 -3.62
CA TRP A 111 7.56 6.39 -3.36
C TRP A 111 7.11 6.70 -1.92
N SER A 112 7.93 7.45 -1.18
CA SER A 112 7.69 7.86 0.21
C SER A 112 8.33 9.23 0.45
N LEU A 113 7.66 10.30 0.05
CA LEU A 113 8.22 11.66 0.05
C LEU A 113 8.45 12.21 1.46
N ALA A 114 7.54 12.00 2.41
CA ALA A 114 7.63 12.65 3.71
C ALA A 114 6.86 11.91 4.79
N THR A 115 7.08 12.33 6.04
CA THR A 115 6.27 11.93 7.20
C THR A 115 5.69 13.16 7.89
N ALA A 116 4.46 13.04 8.39
CA ALA A 116 3.80 14.09 9.17
C ALA A 116 3.61 13.66 10.64
N GLY A 117 2.98 14.50 11.45
CA GLY A 117 2.58 14.16 12.83
C GLY A 117 1.76 12.86 12.90
N PRO A 118 1.85 12.11 14.00
CA PRO A 118 1.16 10.83 14.12
C PRO A 118 -0.36 11.03 14.23
N LEU A 119 -1.11 10.21 13.49
CA LEU A 119 -2.53 9.98 13.76
C LEU A 119 -2.71 9.41 15.18
N THR A 120 -3.93 9.50 15.69
CA THR A 120 -4.30 9.00 17.02
C THR A 120 -5.08 7.68 16.90
N GLU A 121 -5.24 6.92 17.99
CA GLU A 121 -6.13 5.75 18.01
C GLU A 121 -7.60 6.12 17.62
N GLU A 122 -7.98 7.40 17.76
CA GLU A 122 -9.31 7.92 17.39
C GLU A 122 -9.41 8.33 15.90
N THR A 123 -8.40 9.02 15.37
CA THR A 123 -8.40 9.52 13.98
C THR A 123 -7.94 8.48 12.96
N TRP A 124 -7.17 7.47 13.37
CA TRP A 124 -6.71 6.37 12.50
C TRP A 124 -7.83 5.65 11.71
N PRO A 125 -8.88 5.09 12.33
CA PRO A 125 -9.92 4.37 11.57
C PRO A 125 -10.64 5.30 10.58
N GLN A 126 -10.86 6.56 10.96
CA GLN A 126 -11.51 7.56 10.10
C GLN A 126 -10.65 7.89 8.87
N ALA A 127 -9.32 7.99 9.03
CA ALA A 127 -8.40 8.18 7.92
C ALA A 127 -8.31 6.95 6.99
N VAL A 128 -8.41 5.73 7.53
CA VAL A 128 -8.47 4.49 6.73
C VAL A 128 -9.78 4.40 5.95
N ASP A 129 -10.92 4.74 6.56
CA ASP A 129 -12.21 4.83 5.88
C ASP A 129 -12.15 5.89 4.76
N ARG A 130 -11.58 7.06 5.03
CA ARG A 130 -11.44 8.15 4.05
C ARG A 130 -10.55 7.77 2.86
N PHE A 131 -9.43 7.09 3.11
CA PHE A 131 -8.60 6.52 2.04
C PHE A 131 -9.40 5.48 1.24
N THR A 132 -10.23 4.67 1.88
CA THR A 132 -11.10 3.70 1.19
C THR A 132 -12.07 4.42 0.23
N GLU A 133 -12.67 5.54 0.62
CA GLU A 133 -13.54 6.35 -0.25
C GLU A 133 -12.82 6.90 -1.49
N ILE A 134 -11.59 7.40 -1.33
CA ILE A 134 -10.77 7.95 -2.41
C ILE A 134 -10.29 6.85 -3.37
N LEU A 135 -9.88 5.69 -2.83
CA LEU A 135 -9.20 4.64 -3.58
C LEU A 135 -10.15 3.64 -4.25
N THR A 136 -11.35 3.43 -3.70
CA THR A 136 -12.39 2.56 -4.32
C THR A 136 -12.72 2.94 -5.77
N PRO A 137 -13.03 4.21 -6.12
CA PRO A 137 -13.31 4.59 -7.52
C PRO A 137 -12.09 4.49 -8.44
N LEU A 138 -10.87 4.42 -7.88
CA LEU A 138 -9.63 4.17 -8.61
C LEU A 138 -9.31 2.67 -8.77
N GLY A 139 -10.23 1.77 -8.39
CA GLY A 139 -10.08 0.32 -8.57
C GLY A 139 -9.27 -0.40 -7.49
N PHE A 140 -8.97 0.25 -6.37
CA PHE A 140 -8.35 -0.43 -5.23
C PHE A 140 -9.37 -1.30 -4.48
N GLY A 141 -8.90 -2.44 -3.99
CA GLY A 141 -9.66 -3.28 -3.06
C GLY A 141 -9.78 -2.66 -1.66
N ALA A 142 -10.60 -3.30 -0.82
CA ALA A 142 -10.73 -2.96 0.60
C ALA A 142 -9.38 -3.04 1.33
N PRO A 143 -9.14 -2.22 2.38
CA PRO A 143 -7.90 -2.25 3.14
C PRO A 143 -7.68 -3.61 3.81
N SER A 144 -6.46 -4.11 3.70
CA SER A 144 -5.99 -5.29 4.44
C SER A 144 -5.11 -4.85 5.61
N ASP A 145 -5.30 -5.49 6.77
CA ASP A 145 -4.53 -5.17 7.98
C ASP A 145 -3.09 -5.70 7.86
N GLY A 146 -2.13 -4.79 7.96
CA GLY A 146 -0.69 -5.03 7.98
C GLY A 146 -0.06 -4.87 9.37
N THR A 147 -0.87 -4.70 10.42
CA THR A 147 -0.42 -4.36 11.76
C THR A 147 0.31 -5.52 12.44
N VAL A 148 1.65 -5.43 12.54
CA VAL A 148 2.48 -6.45 13.20
C VAL A 148 2.69 -6.21 14.71
N ALA A 149 2.50 -4.97 15.18
CA ALA A 149 2.53 -4.59 16.59
C ALA A 149 1.51 -3.48 16.88
N LYS A 150 0.93 -3.47 18.09
CA LYS A 150 -0.21 -2.61 18.44
C LYS A 150 0.09 -1.11 18.29
N ASP A 151 1.32 -0.71 18.57
CA ASP A 151 1.82 0.67 18.49
C ASP A 151 2.32 1.06 17.09
N THR A 152 2.19 0.16 16.09
CA THR A 152 2.50 0.42 14.68
C THR A 152 1.31 0.06 13.77
N PRO A 153 0.14 0.73 13.86
CA PRO A 153 -0.98 0.45 12.95
C PRO A 153 -0.58 0.65 11.49
N ASN A 154 -0.96 -0.32 10.65
CA ASN A 154 -0.62 -0.31 9.23
C ASN A 154 -1.71 -1.01 8.42
N VAL A 155 -2.13 -0.40 7.32
CA VAL A 155 -2.99 -1.02 6.30
C VAL A 155 -2.33 -0.95 4.93
N PHE A 156 -2.76 -1.88 4.09
CA PHE A 156 -2.41 -1.93 2.68
C PHE A 156 -3.67 -1.81 1.82
N PHE A 157 -3.61 -0.95 0.81
CA PHE A 157 -4.57 -0.92 -0.29
C PHE A 157 -3.88 -1.44 -1.54
N PHE A 158 -4.53 -2.35 -2.25
CA PHE A 158 -3.97 -2.97 -3.44
C PHE A 158 -4.95 -2.87 -4.60
N ASN A 159 -4.45 -2.45 -5.76
CA ASN A 159 -5.19 -2.45 -7.01
C ASN A 159 -4.72 -3.67 -7.83
N GLU A 160 -5.58 -4.69 -7.89
CA GLU A 160 -5.28 -6.01 -8.50
C GLU A 160 -5.06 -5.90 -10.03
N ASP A 161 -5.65 -4.91 -10.70
CA ASP A 161 -5.52 -4.72 -12.16
C ASP A 161 -4.20 -4.06 -12.58
N THR A 162 -3.64 -3.21 -11.71
CA THR A 162 -2.42 -2.42 -11.99
C THR A 162 -1.19 -2.84 -11.18
N GLY A 163 -1.38 -3.65 -10.14
CA GLY A 163 -0.31 -4.06 -9.22
C GLY A 163 0.19 -2.93 -8.32
N VAL A 164 -0.53 -1.79 -8.28
CA VAL A 164 -0.22 -0.67 -7.39
C VAL A 164 -0.59 -1.03 -5.95
N LEU A 165 0.42 -1.05 -5.09
CA LEU A 165 0.28 -1.04 -3.63
C LEU A 165 0.36 0.40 -3.10
N ILE A 166 -0.51 0.70 -2.15
CA ILE A 166 -0.34 1.78 -1.17
C ILE A 166 -0.15 1.15 0.22
N ARG A 167 0.86 1.60 0.96
CA ARG A 167 1.04 1.31 2.38
C ARG A 167 0.79 2.58 3.17
N PHE A 168 -0.14 2.52 4.12
CA PHE A 168 -0.49 3.62 5.00
C PHE A 168 -0.35 3.17 6.45
N GLY A 169 0.28 3.96 7.31
CA GLY A 169 0.45 3.62 8.72
C GLY A 169 1.06 4.73 9.55
N TYR A 170 1.09 4.53 10.86
CA TYR A 170 1.73 5.45 11.79
C TYR A 170 2.38 4.72 12.98
N ASN A 171 3.29 5.43 13.65
CA ASN A 171 3.71 5.15 15.02
C ASN A 171 4.05 6.50 15.66
N LYS A 172 5.31 6.94 15.57
CA LYS A 172 5.76 8.27 16.02
C LYS A 172 5.47 9.38 15.00
N ALA A 173 5.21 8.99 13.76
CA ALA A 173 4.90 9.85 12.63
C ALA A 173 3.95 9.08 11.70
N THR A 174 3.17 9.80 10.90
CA THR A 174 2.31 9.23 9.86
C THR A 174 3.08 9.12 8.55
N ALA A 175 2.95 7.98 7.87
CA ALA A 175 3.62 7.72 6.61
C ALA A 175 2.65 7.11 5.57
N VAL A 176 2.69 7.63 4.36
CA VAL A 176 2.03 7.08 3.17
C VAL A 176 3.12 6.74 2.16
N MET A 177 3.01 5.56 1.56
CA MET A 177 3.94 5.06 0.56
C MET A 177 3.13 4.49 -0.61
N VAL A 178 3.41 4.94 -1.83
CA VAL A 178 2.71 4.51 -3.05
C VAL A 178 3.70 3.86 -4.00
N THR A 179 3.30 2.84 -4.73
CA THR A 179 4.15 2.19 -5.73
C THR A 179 3.67 2.46 -7.15
N THR A 180 4.55 2.32 -8.14
CA THR A 180 4.18 2.51 -9.56
C THR A 180 3.36 1.36 -10.16
N GLY A 181 3.22 0.24 -9.45
CA GLY A 181 2.99 -1.08 -10.05
C GLY A 181 4.24 -1.57 -10.81
N CYS A 182 4.16 -2.73 -11.46
CA CYS A 182 5.28 -3.27 -12.23
C CYS A 182 5.27 -2.68 -13.66
N VAL A 183 6.24 -1.83 -13.98
CA VAL A 183 6.30 -1.08 -15.25
C VAL A 183 7.46 -1.58 -16.09
N ARG A 184 7.28 -1.65 -17.42
CA ARG A 184 8.31 -2.15 -18.33
C ARG A 184 9.49 -1.18 -18.42
N GLY A 185 10.69 -1.68 -18.20
CA GLY A 185 11.91 -0.86 -18.26
C GLY A 185 13.01 -1.33 -17.30
N LYS A 186 13.89 -0.40 -16.94
CA LYS A 186 14.96 -0.60 -15.95
C LYS A 186 14.80 0.41 -14.80
N TRP A 187 15.40 0.11 -13.64
CA TRP A 187 15.46 1.06 -12.54
C TRP A 187 15.98 2.42 -13.00
N SER A 188 15.36 3.52 -12.55
CA SER A 188 15.74 4.89 -12.92
C SER A 188 15.61 5.23 -14.41
N GLN A 189 14.84 4.47 -15.20
CA GLN A 189 14.66 4.81 -16.61
C GLN A 189 14.01 6.19 -16.76
N ASP A 190 14.49 6.94 -17.76
CA ASP A 190 14.01 8.26 -18.16
C ASP A 190 14.03 9.32 -17.04
N TRP A 191 14.78 9.09 -15.95
CA TRP A 191 14.87 10.03 -14.83
C TRP A 191 15.50 11.37 -15.26
N PRO A 192 15.00 12.54 -14.80
CA PRO A 192 13.96 12.75 -13.77
C PRO A 192 12.51 12.82 -14.30
N ALA A 193 12.22 12.40 -15.54
CA ALA A 193 10.89 12.59 -16.10
C ALA A 193 9.78 11.92 -15.27
N GLY A 194 8.70 12.65 -15.02
CA GLY A 194 7.57 12.25 -14.17
C GLY A 194 7.65 12.77 -12.73
N THR A 195 8.76 13.39 -12.30
CA THR A 195 8.93 13.94 -10.94
C THR A 195 8.66 15.44 -10.83
N GLU A 196 8.17 16.07 -11.90
CA GLU A 196 7.97 17.53 -11.99
C GLU A 196 6.90 18.01 -11.01
N VAL A 197 5.93 17.13 -10.72
CA VAL A 197 4.79 17.35 -9.81
C VAL A 197 5.16 17.35 -8.32
N ILE A 198 6.38 16.96 -7.94
CA ILE A 198 6.84 17.01 -6.54
C ILE A 198 7.05 18.48 -6.13
N PRO A 199 6.51 18.94 -5.00
CA PRO A 199 6.81 20.27 -4.45
C PRO A 199 8.29 20.41 -4.09
N GLU A 200 8.88 21.59 -4.28
CA GLU A 200 10.33 21.80 -4.08
C GLU A 200 10.74 21.59 -2.61
N GLU A 201 9.87 21.99 -1.68
CA GLU A 201 10.00 21.78 -0.24
C GLU A 201 10.05 20.30 0.17
N LEU A 202 9.60 19.38 -0.69
CA LEU A 202 9.69 17.94 -0.48
C LEU A 202 10.88 17.30 -1.22
N ARG A 203 11.69 18.03 -1.99
CA ARG A 203 12.85 17.47 -2.70
C ARG A 203 14.11 17.47 -1.83
N THR A 204 14.36 16.37 -1.10
CA THR A 204 15.60 16.20 -0.32
C THR A 204 16.47 15.04 -0.79
N THR A 205 16.07 13.79 -0.56
CA THR A 205 16.80 12.58 -0.94
C THR A 205 16.05 11.80 -2.02
N GLY A 206 16.61 11.73 -3.23
CA GLY A 206 15.97 11.08 -4.36
C GLY A 206 15.99 9.55 -4.29
N ARG A 207 16.47 8.94 -5.37
CA ARG A 207 16.59 7.48 -5.49
C ARG A 207 17.69 6.89 -4.60
N ALA A 208 17.44 5.65 -4.19
CA ALA A 208 18.49 4.72 -3.79
C ALA A 208 19.55 4.56 -4.90
N ILE A 209 20.77 5.05 -4.66
CA ILE A 209 21.92 4.75 -5.53
C ILE A 209 22.79 3.64 -4.91
N HIS A 210 23.46 2.85 -5.75
CA HIS A 210 24.14 1.62 -5.35
C HIS A 210 25.31 1.80 -4.35
N SER A 211 25.72 3.04 -4.06
CA SER A 211 26.69 3.39 -3.01
C SER A 211 26.12 3.36 -1.58
N GLY A 212 24.80 3.27 -1.41
CA GLY A 212 24.13 3.12 -0.11
C GLY A 212 23.72 4.42 0.58
N GLU A 213 24.30 5.55 0.20
CA GLU A 213 23.72 6.88 0.48
C GLU A 213 22.67 7.18 -0.61
N PRO A 214 21.47 7.72 -0.29
CA PRO A 214 20.55 8.23 -1.30
C PRO A 214 21.18 9.38 -2.10
N GLU A 215 20.78 9.54 -3.36
CA GLU A 215 21.16 10.76 -4.09
C GLU A 215 20.48 11.99 -3.47
N GLU A 216 21.07 13.17 -3.67
CA GLU A 216 20.32 14.43 -3.60
C GLU A 216 19.52 14.60 -4.89
N TRP A 217 18.37 15.29 -4.84
CA TRP A 217 17.51 15.43 -6.03
C TRP A 217 18.24 16.06 -7.23
N ALA A 218 18.13 15.41 -8.38
CA ALA A 218 18.59 15.98 -9.64
C ALA A 218 17.83 17.28 -9.94
N PRO A 219 18.51 18.39 -10.33
CA PRO A 219 17.83 19.64 -10.65
C PRO A 219 16.79 19.46 -11.75
N TYR A 220 15.57 19.95 -11.54
CA TYR A 220 14.55 19.92 -12.58
C TYR A 220 14.98 20.80 -13.76
N THR A 221 15.20 20.15 -14.90
CA THR A 221 15.40 20.84 -16.18
C THR A 221 14.09 20.76 -16.95
N PRO A 222 13.30 21.84 -17.07
CA PRO A 222 12.09 21.82 -17.87
C PRO A 222 12.42 21.48 -19.33
N PRO A 223 11.52 20.79 -20.06
CA PRO A 223 11.70 20.58 -21.48
C PRO A 223 11.91 21.94 -22.15
N ALA A 224 12.92 22.03 -23.02
CA ALA A 224 13.13 23.21 -23.83
C ALA A 224 11.81 23.52 -24.55
N LYS A 225 11.33 24.76 -24.44
CA LYS A 225 10.21 25.19 -25.28
C LYS A 225 10.67 24.98 -26.71
N GLU A 226 9.95 24.14 -27.46
CA GLU A 226 10.04 24.19 -28.90
C GLU A 226 9.70 25.62 -29.28
N GLU A 227 10.68 26.36 -29.79
CA GLU A 227 10.41 27.62 -30.45
C GLU A 227 9.57 27.26 -31.68
N GLU A 228 8.25 27.39 -31.56
CA GLU A 228 7.37 27.43 -32.72
C GLU A 228 7.96 28.49 -33.66
N GLY A 229 8.52 28.00 -34.78
CA GLY A 229 9.28 28.79 -35.74
C GLY A 229 8.36 29.78 -36.45
N GLY A 230 8.07 30.87 -35.76
CA GLY A 230 7.26 31.96 -36.24
C GLY A 230 7.95 32.76 -37.33
N GLU A 231 7.36 32.68 -38.51
CA GLU A 231 7.30 33.71 -39.55
C GLU A 231 8.40 33.79 -40.62
N GLU A 232 7.90 33.93 -41.85
CA GLU A 232 8.62 34.11 -43.10
C GLU A 232 9.42 35.43 -43.16
N ARG A 233 10.56 35.42 -43.85
CA ARG A 233 10.80 36.36 -44.97
C ARG A 233 11.85 35.87 -45.97
#